data_AF-A0A841JUV4-F1
#
_entry.id   AF-A0A841JUV4-F1
#
_cell.length_a   1.000
_cell.length_b   1.000
_cell.length_c   1.000
_cell.angle_alpha   90.00
_cell.angle_beta   90.00
_cell.angle_gamma   90.00
#
_symmetry.space_group_name_H-M   'P 1'
#
loop_
_entity.id
_entity.type
_entity.pdbx_description
1 polymer ?
#
loop_
_entity_poly.entity_id
_entity_poly.type
_entity_poly.pdbx_seq_one_letter_code
_entity_poly.pdbx_strand_id
1 'polypeptide(L)'
;MGYTNPVHEHVETILKHEQEFLARRSYAERLGDATAAIVGSLSFVACQLLFVAGWVVVNSTHVTAIRHFDPAPFSLLSGCLTLEGILLASFILMRQARLGRRSDEREHLMLQILLLTEKEITAVIGINRQVAVRLGLGEVGANRDIEQLAKETSIDEVAKSIQENLSGGSNG
;
A
#
# COMPACT_ATOMS: atom_id res chain seq x y z
N MET A 1 -30.98 -10.63 -35.74
CA MET A 1 -30.79 -10.66 -34.27
C MET A 1 -29.33 -10.40 -33.99
N GLY A 2 -28.95 -9.15 -33.75
CA GLY A 2 -27.57 -8.74 -33.49
C GLY A 2 -27.29 -8.75 -31.99
N TYR A 3 -26.31 -9.53 -31.57
CA TYR A 3 -25.80 -9.55 -30.21
C TYR A 3 -25.04 -8.25 -29.93
N THR A 4 -25.62 -7.35 -29.15
CA THR A 4 -24.92 -6.21 -28.56
C THR A 4 -24.01 -6.72 -27.45
N ASN A 5 -22.70 -6.62 -27.68
CA ASN A 5 -21.65 -7.08 -26.78
C ASN A 5 -21.53 -6.13 -25.56
N PRO A 6 -21.87 -6.57 -24.33
CA PRO A 6 -21.90 -5.73 -23.12
C PRO A 6 -20.51 -5.28 -22.62
N VAL A 7 -19.43 -5.68 -23.32
CA VAL A 7 -18.05 -5.34 -22.93
C VAL A 7 -17.66 -3.92 -23.34
N HIS A 8 -18.27 -3.34 -24.37
CA HIS A 8 -17.89 -1.99 -24.84
C HIS A 8 -18.41 -0.85 -23.96
N GLU A 9 -19.55 -1.02 -23.28
CA GLU A 9 -20.12 0.00 -22.38
C GLU A 9 -19.37 0.10 -21.03
N HIS A 10 -18.77 -1.00 -20.58
CA HIS A 10 -17.99 -1.03 -19.35
C HIS A 10 -16.60 -0.39 -19.51
N VAL A 11 -15.94 -0.58 -20.66
CA VAL A 11 -14.62 0.00 -20.93
C VAL A 11 -14.68 1.53 -20.99
N GLU A 12 -15.75 2.08 -21.55
CA GLU A 12 -15.94 3.53 -21.65
C GLU A 12 -16.24 4.17 -20.29
N THR A 13 -16.94 3.45 -19.41
CA THR A 13 -17.21 3.89 -18.02
C THR A 13 -15.94 3.88 -17.16
N ILE A 14 -15.09 2.85 -17.32
CA ILE A 14 -13.80 2.75 -16.61
C ILE A 14 -12.85 3.88 -17.06
N LEU A 15 -12.77 4.15 -18.37
CA LEU A 15 -11.93 5.23 -18.92
C LEU A 15 -12.37 6.63 -18.46
N LYS A 16 -13.68 6.89 -18.37
CA LYS A 16 -14.20 8.15 -17.84
C LYS A 16 -13.89 8.34 -16.36
N HIS A 17 -14.03 7.28 -15.56
CA HIS A 17 -13.75 7.35 -14.12
C HIS A 17 -12.27 7.57 -13.83
N GLU A 18 -11.39 6.96 -14.64
CA GLU A 18 -9.94 7.14 -14.55
C GLU A 18 -9.52 8.57 -14.95
N GLN A 19 -10.15 9.16 -15.98
CA GLN A 19 -9.93 10.55 -16.36
C GLN A 19 -10.44 11.56 -15.31
N GLU A 20 -11.58 11.33 -14.66
CA GLU A 20 -12.09 12.22 -13.60
C GLU A 20 -11.25 12.13 -12.31
N PHE A 21 -10.74 10.94 -11.97
CA PHE A 21 -9.79 10.75 -10.86
C PHE A 21 -8.44 11.45 -11.10
N LEU A 22 -7.97 11.46 -12.34
CA LEU A 22 -6.75 12.16 -12.75
C LEU A 22 -6.95 13.68 -12.81
N ALA A 23 -8.14 14.15 -13.22
CA ALA A 23 -8.43 15.57 -13.37
C ALA A 23 -8.52 16.33 -12.03
N ARG A 24 -9.02 15.71 -10.96
CA ARG A 24 -9.15 16.35 -9.63
C ARG A 24 -7.84 16.39 -8.81
N ARG A 25 -6.78 15.70 -9.21
CA ARG A 25 -5.47 15.60 -8.50
C ARG A 25 -4.37 16.53 -9.05
N SER A 26 -4.63 17.25 -10.13
CA SER A 26 -3.62 17.59 -11.15
C SER A 26 -2.48 18.56 -10.77
N TYR A 27 -2.63 19.44 -9.77
CA TYR A 27 -1.59 20.46 -9.51
C TYR A 27 -0.70 20.18 -8.29
N ALA A 28 -1.27 19.97 -7.11
CA ALA A 28 -0.49 19.73 -5.89
C ALA A 28 0.17 18.34 -5.89
N GLU A 29 -0.47 17.36 -6.51
CA GLU A 29 -0.02 15.98 -6.45
C GLU A 29 0.93 15.60 -7.58
N ARG A 30 0.86 16.28 -8.73
CA ARG A 30 1.84 16.12 -9.80
C ARG A 30 3.19 16.73 -9.42
N LEU A 31 3.17 17.84 -8.70
CA LEU A 31 4.35 18.37 -8.00
C LEU A 31 4.80 17.40 -6.91
N GLY A 32 3.86 16.84 -6.15
CA GLY A 32 4.11 15.83 -5.12
C GLY A 32 4.82 14.59 -5.64
N ASP A 33 4.31 13.91 -6.68
CA ASP A 33 4.89 12.68 -7.25
C ASP A 33 6.21 12.93 -8.00
N ALA A 34 6.36 14.10 -8.63
CA ALA A 34 7.63 14.50 -9.27
C ALA A 34 8.71 14.83 -8.23
N THR A 35 8.41 15.66 -7.23
CA THR A 35 9.35 15.91 -6.11
C THR A 35 9.64 14.63 -5.35
N ALA A 36 8.67 13.72 -5.24
CA ALA A 36 8.87 12.39 -4.71
C ALA A 36 9.96 11.62 -5.43
N ALA A 37 9.81 11.47 -6.73
CA ALA A 37 10.72 10.68 -7.55
C ALA A 37 12.12 11.30 -7.57
N ILE A 38 12.21 12.63 -7.51
CA ILE A 38 13.47 13.38 -7.51
C ILE A 38 14.16 13.27 -6.14
N VAL A 39 13.45 13.46 -5.04
CA VAL A 39 13.98 13.39 -3.67
C VAL A 39 14.48 11.97 -3.32
N GLY A 40 13.82 10.94 -3.83
CA GLY A 40 14.23 9.54 -3.65
C GLY A 40 15.32 9.08 -4.61
N SER A 41 15.73 9.90 -5.58
CA SER A 41 16.73 9.52 -6.58
C SER A 41 18.14 9.71 -6.04
N LEU A 42 19.00 8.71 -6.28
CA LEU A 42 20.43 8.77 -5.96
C LEU A 42 21.13 10.00 -6.61
N SER A 43 20.57 10.50 -7.72
CA SER A 43 21.06 11.71 -8.40
C SER A 43 20.85 13.00 -7.59
N PHE A 44 19.78 13.11 -6.81
CA PHE A 44 19.53 14.27 -5.95
C PHE A 44 20.53 14.29 -4.79
N VAL A 45 20.75 13.14 -4.16
CA VAL A 45 21.77 12.97 -3.10
C VAL A 45 23.17 13.31 -3.63
N ALA A 46 23.52 12.84 -4.83
CA ALA A 46 24.80 13.18 -5.45
C ALA A 46 24.94 14.69 -5.72
N CYS A 47 23.89 15.34 -6.24
CA CYS A 47 23.88 16.79 -6.45
C CYS A 47 24.05 17.56 -5.13
N GLN A 48 23.36 17.15 -4.07
CA GLN A 48 23.45 17.75 -2.75
C GLN A 48 24.86 17.61 -2.16
N LEU A 49 25.48 16.43 -2.29
CA LEU A 49 26.85 16.21 -1.87
C LEU A 49 27.84 17.10 -2.64
N LEU A 50 27.66 17.27 -3.94
CA LEU A 50 28.48 18.17 -4.75
C LEU A 50 28.28 19.64 -4.34
N PHE A 51 27.05 20.05 -4.04
CA PHE A 51 26.75 21.39 -3.55
C PHE A 51 27.42 21.65 -2.19
N VAL A 52 27.28 20.73 -1.23
CA VAL A 52 27.92 20.83 0.09
C VAL A 52 29.44 20.83 -0.05
N ALA A 53 30.01 19.95 -0.85
CA ALA A 53 31.46 19.91 -1.10
C ALA A 53 31.95 21.20 -1.75
N GLY A 54 31.23 21.72 -2.75
CA GLY A 54 31.51 23.01 -3.39
C GLY A 54 31.44 24.17 -2.40
N TRP A 55 30.44 24.19 -1.53
CA TRP A 55 30.28 25.20 -0.48
C TRP A 55 31.44 25.20 0.50
N VAL A 56 31.87 24.01 0.96
CA VAL A 56 33.02 23.84 1.86
C VAL A 56 34.31 24.26 1.17
N VAL A 57 34.52 23.87 -0.11
CA VAL A 57 35.70 24.29 -0.88
C VAL A 57 35.73 25.80 -1.05
N VAL A 58 34.64 26.45 -1.46
CA VAL A 58 34.58 27.91 -1.63
C VAL A 58 34.80 28.66 -0.32
N ASN A 59 34.27 28.16 0.80
CA ASN A 59 34.44 28.81 2.10
C ASN A 59 35.76 28.46 2.82
N SER A 60 36.42 27.34 2.47
CA SER A 60 37.69 26.91 3.09
C SER A 60 38.92 27.25 2.24
N THR A 61 38.78 27.40 0.92
CA THR A 61 39.89 27.78 0.05
C THR A 61 39.97 29.30 0.02
N HIS A 62 41.12 29.83 0.42
CA HIS A 62 41.41 31.26 0.45
C HIS A 62 41.66 31.78 -0.98
N VAL A 63 40.69 31.63 -1.88
CA VAL A 63 40.73 32.13 -3.27
C VAL A 63 40.58 33.65 -3.22
N THR A 64 41.68 34.30 -2.86
CA THR A 64 42.19 35.67 -3.14
C THR A 64 41.28 36.90 -3.21
N ALA A 65 39.95 36.83 -3.12
CA ALA A 65 39.08 38.00 -3.21
C ALA A 65 37.72 37.92 -2.48
N ILE A 66 37.35 36.77 -1.90
CA ILE A 66 36.04 36.60 -1.24
C ILE A 66 36.26 36.48 0.27
N ARG A 67 35.67 37.41 1.04
CA ARG A 67 35.59 37.34 2.51
C ARG A 67 34.86 36.05 2.88
N HIS A 68 35.38 35.25 3.83
CA HIS A 68 34.71 34.06 4.35
C HIS A 68 33.24 34.38 4.67
N PHE A 69 32.32 33.87 3.84
CA PHE A 69 30.89 34.18 3.92
C PHE A 69 30.20 33.31 4.99
N ASP A 70 30.66 32.07 5.15
CA ASP A 70 30.21 31.12 6.16
C ASP A 70 31.42 30.49 6.88
N PRO A 71 32.01 31.18 7.88
CA PRO A 71 33.12 30.64 8.67
C PRO A 71 32.70 29.36 9.41
N ALA A 72 33.66 28.46 9.66
CA ALA A 72 33.44 27.32 10.55
C ALA A 72 32.82 27.82 11.87
N PRO A 73 31.62 27.34 12.28
CA PRO A 73 31.05 26.01 12.03
C PRO A 73 30.02 25.88 10.87
N PHE A 74 30.02 26.78 9.88
CA PHE A 74 29.08 26.77 8.74
C PHE A 74 27.59 26.89 9.14
N SER A 75 27.25 27.94 9.89
CA SER A 75 25.90 28.12 10.43
C SER A 75 24.83 28.27 9.34
N LEU A 76 25.16 28.88 8.20
CA LEU A 76 24.20 29.04 7.09
C LEU A 76 23.91 27.72 6.39
N LEU A 77 24.96 26.94 6.10
CA LEU A 77 24.82 25.60 5.51
C LEU A 77 24.04 24.66 6.44
N SER A 78 24.35 24.68 7.74
CA SER A 78 23.66 23.87 8.75
C SER A 78 22.17 24.21 8.86
N GLY A 79 21.83 25.50 8.84
CA GLY A 79 20.43 25.94 8.82
C GLY A 79 19.68 25.48 7.57
N CYS A 80 20.32 25.59 6.41
CA CYS A 80 19.75 25.15 5.13
C CYS A 80 19.48 23.63 5.12
N LEU A 81 20.49 22.82 5.50
CA LEU A 81 20.36 21.37 5.60
C LEU A 81 19.32 20.93 6.63
N THR A 82 19.18 21.65 7.74
CA THR A 82 18.15 21.34 8.75
C THR A 82 16.75 21.55 8.19
N LEU A 83 16.52 22.68 7.52
CA LEU A 83 15.24 22.95 6.86
C LEU A 83 14.95 21.94 5.76
N GLU A 84 15.95 21.59 4.95
CA GLU A 84 15.86 20.54 3.95
C GLU A 84 15.46 19.19 4.59
N GLY A 85 16.12 18.81 5.68
CA GLY A 85 15.80 17.59 6.43
C GLY A 85 14.36 17.53 6.95
N ILE A 86 13.82 18.65 7.47
CA ILE A 86 12.43 18.74 7.91
C ILE A 86 11.46 18.57 6.74
N LEU A 87 11.76 19.18 5.59
CA LEU A 87 10.96 19.02 4.37
C LEU A 87 11.00 17.57 3.88
N LEU A 88 12.17 16.93 3.86
CA LEU A 88 12.34 15.53 3.49
C LEU A 88 11.56 14.59 4.42
N ALA A 89 11.67 14.78 5.74
CA ALA A 89 10.94 13.99 6.72
C ALA A 89 9.42 14.14 6.53
N SER A 90 8.93 15.37 6.35
CA SER A 90 7.52 15.66 6.09
C SER A 90 7.04 14.99 4.79
N PHE A 91 7.89 15.00 3.77
CA PHE A 91 7.63 14.39 2.47
C PHE A 91 7.56 12.85 2.57
N ILE A 92 8.49 12.24 3.32
CA ILE A 92 8.50 10.81 3.63
C ILE A 92 7.22 10.42 4.37
N LEU A 93 6.83 11.17 5.41
CA LEU A 93 5.59 10.90 6.16
C LEU A 93 4.36 10.98 5.25
N MET A 94 4.31 11.95 4.34
CA MET A 94 3.21 12.07 3.39
C MET A 94 3.16 10.89 2.40
N ARG A 95 4.32 10.41 1.92
CA ARG A 95 4.41 9.19 1.11
C ARG A 95 3.96 7.96 1.90
N GLN A 96 4.41 7.81 3.14
CA GLN A 96 4.04 6.71 4.02
C GLN A 96 2.52 6.71 4.28
N ALA A 97 1.93 7.87 4.58
CA ALA A 97 0.49 8.01 4.77
C ALA A 97 -0.30 7.63 3.50
N ARG A 98 0.17 8.02 2.30
CA ARG A 98 -0.45 7.60 1.04
C ARG A 98 -0.34 6.10 0.80
N LEU A 99 0.83 5.51 1.04
CA LEU A 99 1.06 4.07 0.89
C LEU A 99 0.23 3.25 1.90
N GLY A 100 0.13 3.72 3.14
CA GLY A 100 -0.69 3.09 4.19
C GLY A 100 -2.16 3.01 3.78
N ARG A 101 -2.75 4.12 3.33
CA ARG A 101 -4.15 4.12 2.86
C ARG A 101 -4.40 3.15 1.70
N ARG A 102 -3.44 3.04 0.77
CA ARG A 102 -3.52 2.07 -0.33
C ARG A 102 -3.35 0.63 0.14
N SER A 103 -2.55 0.40 1.16
CA SER A 103 -2.40 -0.91 1.81
C SER A 103 -3.71 -1.32 2.46
N ASP A 104 -4.35 -0.43 3.22
CA ASP A 104 -5.62 -0.69 3.91
C ASP A 104 -6.75 -1.01 2.91
N GLU A 105 -6.85 -0.26 1.80
CA GLU A 105 -7.80 -0.54 0.71
C GLU A 105 -7.56 -1.94 0.11
N ARG A 106 -6.30 -2.30 -0.15
CA ARG A 106 -5.92 -3.62 -0.68
C ARG A 106 -6.20 -4.75 0.30
N GLU A 107 -5.96 -4.52 1.58
CA GLU A 107 -6.22 -5.48 2.64
C GLU A 107 -7.72 -5.78 2.74
N HIS A 108 -8.56 -4.75 2.69
CA HIS A 108 -10.01 -4.94 2.69
C HIS A 108 -10.51 -5.72 1.47
N LEU A 109 -9.98 -5.43 0.28
CA LEU A 109 -10.30 -6.18 -0.95
C LEU A 109 -9.81 -7.63 -0.88
N MET A 110 -8.60 -7.87 -0.37
CA MET A 110 -8.06 -9.22 -0.18
C MET A 110 -8.93 -10.04 0.76
N LEU A 111 -9.39 -9.44 1.87
CA LEU A 111 -10.29 -10.08 2.81
C LEU A 111 -11.60 -10.47 2.11
N GLN A 112 -12.21 -9.59 1.33
CA GLN A 112 -13.44 -9.92 0.58
C GLN A 112 -13.24 -11.07 -0.42
N ILE A 113 -12.13 -11.07 -1.16
CA ILE A 113 -11.80 -12.14 -2.10
C ILE A 113 -11.61 -13.47 -1.35
N LEU A 114 -10.95 -13.45 -0.20
CA LEU A 114 -10.76 -14.65 0.63
C LEU A 114 -12.10 -15.22 1.09
N LEU A 115 -13.01 -14.38 1.57
CA LEU A 115 -14.35 -14.81 2.01
C LEU A 115 -15.19 -15.35 0.87
N LEU A 116 -15.14 -14.73 -0.31
CA LEU A 116 -15.83 -15.24 -1.49
C LEU A 116 -15.27 -16.61 -1.89
N THR A 117 -13.95 -16.74 -1.91
CA THR A 117 -13.25 -17.98 -2.23
C THR A 117 -13.61 -19.08 -1.22
N GLU A 118 -13.68 -18.76 0.06
CA GLU A 118 -14.09 -19.69 1.12
C GLU A 118 -15.52 -20.20 0.91
N LYS A 119 -16.45 -19.31 0.55
CA LYS A 119 -17.84 -19.69 0.20
C LYS A 119 -17.90 -20.59 -1.02
N GLU A 120 -17.14 -20.28 -2.06
CA GLU A 120 -17.06 -21.10 -3.27
C GLU A 120 -16.48 -22.48 -2.98
N ILE A 121 -15.40 -22.56 -2.18
CA ILE A 121 -14.81 -23.83 -1.74
C ILE A 121 -15.83 -24.64 -0.93
N THR A 122 -16.52 -24.01 0.02
CA THR A 122 -17.57 -24.66 0.83
C THR A 122 -18.67 -25.24 -0.06
N ALA A 123 -19.13 -24.47 -1.07
CA ALA A 123 -20.11 -24.95 -2.04
C ALA A 123 -19.59 -26.14 -2.86
N VAL A 124 -18.33 -26.10 -3.30
CA VAL A 124 -17.68 -27.20 -4.03
C VAL A 124 -17.56 -28.46 -3.16
N ILE A 125 -17.18 -28.33 -1.89
CA ILE A 125 -17.15 -29.44 -0.93
C ILE A 125 -18.56 -30.03 -0.77
N GLY A 126 -19.58 -29.18 -0.63
CA GLY A 126 -20.97 -29.59 -0.53
C GLY A 126 -21.45 -30.39 -1.76
N ILE A 127 -21.13 -29.92 -2.97
CA ILE A 127 -21.45 -30.63 -4.21
C ILE A 127 -20.71 -31.98 -4.27
N ASN A 128 -19.41 -31.99 -3.99
CA ASN A 128 -18.60 -33.22 -3.99
C ASN A 128 -19.14 -34.25 -2.99
N ARG A 129 -19.60 -33.81 -1.81
CA ARG A 129 -20.25 -34.67 -0.81
C ARG A 129 -21.53 -35.31 -1.36
N GLN A 130 -22.39 -34.52 -2.02
CA GLN A 130 -23.61 -35.06 -2.64
C GLN A 130 -23.31 -36.07 -3.75
N VAL A 131 -22.27 -35.83 -4.55
CA VAL A 131 -21.81 -36.76 -5.58
C VAL A 131 -21.26 -38.05 -4.96
N ALA A 132 -20.44 -37.97 -3.91
CA ALA A 132 -19.90 -39.13 -3.21
C ALA A 132 -21.01 -40.04 -2.64
N VAL A 133 -22.05 -39.45 -2.05
CA VAL A 133 -23.21 -40.20 -1.55
C VAL A 133 -23.94 -40.91 -2.69
N ARG A 134 -24.16 -40.26 -3.84
CA ARG A 134 -24.81 -40.88 -5.01
C ARG A 134 -24.00 -42.02 -5.63
N LEU A 135 -22.67 -41.96 -5.54
CA LEU A 135 -21.76 -43.01 -6.05
C LEU A 135 -21.58 -44.19 -5.07
N GLY A 136 -22.29 -44.20 -3.94
CA GLY A 136 -22.19 -45.27 -2.94
C GLY A 136 -20.97 -45.16 -2.02
N LEU A 137 -20.23 -44.04 -2.06
CA LEU A 137 -19.08 -43.75 -1.20
C LEU A 137 -19.53 -43.07 0.11
N GLY A 138 -20.55 -43.65 0.76
CA GLY A 138 -21.20 -43.09 1.94
C GLY A 138 -20.25 -42.80 3.11
N GLU A 139 -19.18 -43.58 3.26
CA GLU A 139 -18.19 -43.38 4.34
C GLU A 139 -17.36 -42.10 4.18
N VAL A 140 -17.08 -41.67 2.94
CA VAL A 140 -16.38 -40.40 2.67
C VAL A 140 -17.34 -39.22 2.84
N GLY A 141 -18.60 -39.38 2.44
CA GLY A 141 -19.65 -38.38 2.66
C GLY A 141 -20.09 -38.23 4.14
N ALA A 142 -19.85 -39.23 4.99
CA ALA A 142 -20.17 -39.22 6.41
C ALA A 142 -18.99 -38.81 7.31
N ASN A 143 -17.83 -38.49 6.72
CA ASN A 143 -16.68 -38.06 7.50
C ASN A 143 -16.95 -36.71 8.19
N ARG A 144 -16.86 -36.68 9.52
CA ARG A 144 -17.11 -35.50 10.36
C ARG A 144 -16.21 -34.32 10.01
N ASP A 145 -14.99 -34.58 9.55
CA ASP A 145 -14.02 -33.53 9.20
C ASP A 145 -14.45 -32.80 7.92
N ILE A 146 -14.93 -33.54 6.92
CA ILE A 146 -15.43 -32.98 5.65
C ILE A 146 -16.77 -32.26 5.86
N GLU A 147 -17.61 -32.76 6.77
CA GLU A 147 -18.85 -32.08 7.15
C GLU A 147 -18.60 -30.75 7.88
N GLN A 148 -17.57 -30.66 8.71
CA GLN A 148 -17.17 -29.39 9.32
C GLN A 148 -16.67 -28.39 8.27
N LEU A 149 -15.85 -28.82 7.31
CA LEU A 149 -15.37 -27.97 6.22
C LEU A 149 -16.49 -27.52 5.26
N ALA A 150 -17.58 -28.29 5.16
CA ALA A 150 -18.74 -27.94 4.34
C ALA A 150 -19.72 -26.98 5.05
N LYS A 151 -19.52 -26.68 6.33
CA LYS A 151 -20.29 -25.67 7.04
C LYS A 151 -19.63 -24.31 6.81
N GLU A 152 -20.44 -23.33 6.44
CA GLU A 152 -19.99 -21.94 6.33
C GLU A 152 -19.44 -21.51 7.70
N THR A 153 -18.13 -21.27 7.77
CA THR A 153 -17.50 -20.75 8.98
C THR A 153 -17.90 -19.29 9.06
N SER A 154 -18.72 -18.92 10.04
CA SER A 154 -19.15 -17.53 10.18
C SER A 154 -17.97 -16.68 10.67
N ILE A 155 -17.70 -15.58 9.97
CA ILE A 155 -16.61 -14.65 10.29
C ILE A 155 -16.78 -14.12 11.73
N ASP A 156 -18.03 -13.92 12.16
CA ASP A 156 -18.37 -13.51 13.53
C ASP A 156 -17.90 -14.52 14.58
N GLU A 157 -17.95 -15.82 14.28
CA GLU A 157 -17.50 -16.88 15.21
C GLU A 157 -15.97 -16.94 15.28
N VAL A 158 -15.28 -16.71 14.15
CA VAL A 158 -13.81 -16.58 14.13
C VAL A 158 -13.37 -15.31 14.86
N ALA A 159 -13.99 -14.16 14.58
CA ALA A 159 -13.70 -12.89 15.25
C ALA A 159 -13.95 -12.99 16.76
N LYS A 160 -15.07 -13.60 17.15
CA LYS A 160 -15.41 -13.85 18.56
C LYS A 160 -14.40 -14.78 19.23
N SER A 161 -14.00 -15.87 18.60
CA SER A 161 -13.00 -16.79 19.16
C SER A 161 -11.61 -16.15 19.31
N ILE A 162 -11.20 -15.29 18.37
CA ILE A 162 -9.95 -14.52 18.48
C ILE A 162 -10.04 -13.53 19.64
N GLN A 163 -11.16 -12.80 19.76
CA GLN A 163 -11.37 -11.83 20.84
C GLN A 163 -11.43 -12.49 22.22
N GLU A 164 -12.09 -13.64 22.34
CA GLU A 164 -12.15 -14.44 23.57
C GLU A 164 -10.76 -14.95 23.99
N ASN A 165 -9.93 -15.40 23.04
CA ASN A 165 -8.55 -15.82 23.34
C ASN A 165 -7.64 -14.63 23.74
N LEU A 166 -7.77 -13.49 23.09
CA LEU A 166 -7.02 -12.27 23.43
C LEU A 166 -7.40 -11.72 24.82
N SER A 167 -8.68 -11.77 25.18
CA SER A 167 -9.17 -11.30 26.49
C SER A 167 -8.94 -12.31 27.61
N GLY A 168 -8.96 -13.62 27.31
CA GLY A 168 -8.58 -14.68 28.25
C GLY A 168 -7.08 -14.68 28.61
N GLY A 169 -6.22 -14.32 27.65
CA GLY A 169 -4.76 -14.21 27.87
C GLY A 169 -4.30 -12.97 28.66
N SER A 170 -5.19 -11.99 28.90
CA SER A 170 -4.87 -10.80 29.71
C SER A 170 -5.15 -10.97 31.21
N ASN A 171 -5.72 -12.11 31.63
CA ASN A 171 -6.17 -12.38 33.01
C ASN A 171 -5.42 -13.54 33.70
N GLY A 172 -4.27 -13.97 33.16
CA GLY A 172 -3.35 -14.94 33.78
C GLY A 172 -1.94 -14.40 33.85
#